data_AF-A0A0C3J612-F1
#
_entry.id   AF-A0A0C3J612-F1
#
_cell.length_a   1.000
_cell.length_b   1.000
_cell.length_c   1.000
_cell.angle_alpha   90.00
_cell.angle_beta   90.00
_cell.angle_gamma   90.00
#
_symmetry.space_group_name_H-M   'P 1'
#
loop_
_entity.id
_entity.type
_entity.pdbx_description
1 polymer ?
#
loop_
_entity_poly.entity_id
_entity_poly.type
_entity_poly.pdbx_seq_one_letter_code
_entity_poly.pdbx_strand_id
1 'polypeptide(L)'
;MNDPQSDADRIRAKRLAKLQAGRSPSASAEASSSASTPTQAPSVTATEAIPVKQPRHLLTTSLPPAPQQLAQLPLKRKAPPSAADKVDLASWEDESITQIFKVTLNRSTAERSNYDLVWLKSLESELLSEGYGQAPPLRLSGEILDRLLIARLELDPHAMSDDLDYVPVLASLPDQMTIFEYLVGCWKRLNKARNELLRKNPVKEIQQASVLLEKIRNLVISYAGLNLQDPGMFPQPQGRDVGPSELVRPLLSLSALSSPLASTSPTDNALNPTEVEPFLQDLAQRFEPDNEIDSVLGPVARQLLFHESLVRPEGIGGGDSSWRAIVSGVEALVSIKSIAVMFTRLTEWNPPHATGASIEMLSMMGPLCRLGVFSREWSYIAETYFSEPSKRSRSDIESSYASLRGTVKSLQSSLFSIFNTIVRASPEAREAVLEYFATVIRLNVKRAGRASYSSVRQFHDKLA
;
A
#
# COMPACT_ATOMS: atom_id res chain seq x y z
N MET A 1 -29.78 21.81 32.06
CA MET A 1 -28.42 22.14 32.53
C MET A 1 -27.98 21.11 33.55
N ASN A 2 -27.41 20.02 33.04
CA ASN A 2 -26.45 19.11 33.66
C ASN A 2 -26.14 18.10 32.56
N ASP A 3 -24.93 18.16 32.03
CA ASP A 3 -24.52 17.37 30.87
C ASP A 3 -24.03 15.99 31.34
N PRO A 4 -24.74 14.89 31.00
CA PRO A 4 -24.37 13.53 31.40
C PRO A 4 -23.03 13.06 30.81
N GLN A 5 -22.52 13.73 29.78
CA GLN A 5 -21.22 13.43 29.18
C GLN A 5 -20.07 13.82 30.12
N SER A 6 -20.22 14.93 30.86
CA SER A 6 -19.20 15.48 31.77
C SER A 6 -18.95 14.60 33.02
N ASP A 7 -19.99 13.92 33.52
CA ASP A 7 -19.88 13.02 34.67
C ASP A 7 -19.26 11.67 34.29
N ALA A 8 -19.51 11.18 33.07
CA ALA A 8 -18.86 9.97 32.54
C ALA A 8 -17.34 10.17 32.39
N ASP A 9 -16.91 11.36 31.96
CA ASP A 9 -15.49 11.69 31.82
C ASP A 9 -14.79 11.90 33.17
N ARG A 10 -15.48 12.45 34.18
CA ARG A 10 -14.97 12.52 35.56
C ARG A 10 -14.79 11.13 36.21
N ILE A 11 -15.66 10.17 35.88
CA ILE A 11 -15.56 8.79 36.35
C ILE A 11 -14.41 8.06 35.64
N ARG A 12 -14.19 8.30 34.33
CA ARG A 12 -13.02 7.79 33.59
C ARG A 12 -11.72 8.36 34.14
N ALA A 13 -11.63 9.67 34.37
CA ALA A 13 -10.42 10.32 34.89
C ALA A 13 -10.02 9.81 36.29
N LYS A 14 -11.00 9.57 37.19
CA LYS A 14 -10.73 9.01 38.53
C LYS A 14 -10.30 7.53 38.49
N ARG A 15 -10.76 6.74 37.52
CA ARG A 15 -10.31 5.34 37.34
C ARG A 15 -8.91 5.27 36.73
N LEU A 16 -8.59 6.18 35.80
CA LEU A 16 -7.26 6.26 35.18
C LEU A 16 -6.16 6.64 36.19
N ALA A 17 -6.44 7.60 37.08
CA ALA A 17 -5.51 8.00 38.13
C ALA A 17 -5.23 6.89 39.17
N LYS A 18 -6.18 5.96 39.37
CA LYS A 18 -6.04 4.84 40.31
C LYS A 18 -5.25 3.65 39.72
N LEU A 19 -5.15 3.55 38.39
CA LEU A 19 -4.31 2.55 37.72
C LEU A 19 -2.85 2.99 37.59
N GLN A 20 -2.55 4.29 37.50
CA GLN A 20 -1.17 4.80 37.39
C GLN A 20 -0.40 4.79 38.72
N ALA A 21 -1.07 4.70 39.87
CA ALA A 21 -0.42 4.61 41.18
C ALA A 21 0.09 3.18 41.52
N GLY A 22 -0.06 2.21 40.60
CA GLY A 22 0.15 0.79 40.89
C GLY A 22 1.04 0.06 39.89
N ARG A 23 2.22 0.59 39.53
CA ARG A 23 3.40 -0.24 39.17
C ARG A 23 4.64 0.60 38.83
N SER A 24 5.70 0.37 39.60
CA SER A 24 7.12 0.62 39.24
C SER A 24 7.95 -0.50 39.91
N PRO A 25 9.24 -0.69 39.58
CA PRO A 25 9.69 -1.77 38.71
C PRO A 25 10.71 -2.69 39.41
N SER A 26 11.12 -3.77 38.75
CA SER A 26 12.40 -4.41 39.05
C SER A 26 13.11 -4.85 37.78
N ALA A 27 14.42 -4.65 37.85
CA ALA A 27 15.39 -4.58 36.77
C ALA A 27 16.35 -5.79 36.79
N SER A 28 17.30 -5.75 35.84
CA SER A 28 18.57 -6.51 35.75
C SER A 28 18.48 -7.83 34.97
N ALA A 29 19.47 -8.31 34.21
CA ALA A 29 20.76 -7.84 33.65
C ALA A 29 21.22 -9.01 32.74
N GLU A 30 21.61 -8.78 31.48
CA GLU A 30 22.97 -8.58 30.95
C GLU A 30 23.93 -9.79 30.89
N ALA A 31 24.69 -9.83 29.77
CA ALA A 31 25.95 -10.54 29.47
C ALA A 31 25.91 -12.03 29.03
N SER A 32 26.77 -12.58 28.15
CA SER A 32 27.72 -12.10 27.13
C SER A 32 28.33 -13.33 26.38
N SER A 33 28.54 -13.20 25.07
CA SER A 33 29.68 -13.65 24.22
C SER A 33 30.34 -15.05 24.34
N SER A 34 30.58 -15.69 23.18
CA SER A 34 31.85 -16.28 22.64
C SER A 34 31.56 -17.49 21.71
N ALA A 35 32.33 -17.91 20.71
CA ALA A 35 33.36 -17.37 19.81
C ALA A 35 33.66 -18.45 18.72
N SER A 36 33.96 -17.99 17.49
CA SER A 36 34.89 -18.54 16.46
C SER A 36 34.91 -20.03 16.00
N THR A 37 34.80 -20.16 14.67
CA THR A 37 35.29 -21.15 13.67
C THR A 37 36.83 -21.42 13.75
N PRO A 38 37.48 -22.42 13.07
CA PRO A 38 37.43 -22.61 11.58
C PRO A 38 37.80 -24.00 10.95
N THR A 39 37.67 -24.06 9.61
CA THR A 39 38.46 -24.82 8.58
C THR A 39 38.12 -26.29 8.22
N GLN A 40 37.75 -26.56 6.96
CA GLN A 40 38.55 -27.29 5.93
C GLN A 40 37.76 -27.63 4.64
N ALA A 41 38.43 -27.44 3.48
CA ALA A 41 38.08 -27.99 2.16
C ALA A 41 38.89 -29.29 1.90
N PRO A 42 38.57 -30.13 0.89
CA PRO A 42 39.26 -30.00 -0.41
C PRO A 42 38.51 -30.44 -1.71
N SER A 43 38.81 -29.73 -2.81
CA SER A 43 39.01 -30.07 -4.25
C SER A 43 38.18 -31.09 -5.10
N VAL A 44 37.64 -30.54 -6.22
CA VAL A 44 37.60 -30.93 -7.67
C VAL A 44 37.63 -32.38 -8.17
N THR A 45 36.77 -32.68 -9.18
CA THR A 45 37.16 -33.26 -10.51
C THR A 45 36.09 -32.92 -11.57
N ALA A 46 36.52 -32.69 -12.81
CA ALA A 46 35.77 -32.24 -13.98
C ALA A 46 35.63 -33.33 -15.07
N THR A 47 34.61 -33.25 -15.94
CA THR A 47 34.59 -33.70 -17.36
C THR A 47 33.29 -33.15 -18.01
N GLU A 48 33.34 -32.17 -18.93
CA GLU A 48 33.44 -32.30 -20.41
C GLU A 48 32.05 -32.46 -21.09
N ALA A 49 31.86 -32.17 -22.38
CA ALA A 49 31.63 -30.88 -23.04
C ALA A 49 30.84 -31.15 -24.35
N ILE A 50 29.74 -30.41 -24.59
CA ILE A 50 29.31 -29.80 -25.90
C ILE A 50 28.81 -30.78 -27.03
N PRO A 51 27.96 -30.43 -28.06
CA PRO A 51 27.44 -29.13 -28.52
C PRO A 51 25.93 -28.99 -28.89
N VAL A 52 25.48 -27.73 -28.73
CA VAL A 52 24.65 -26.84 -29.58
C VAL A 52 24.31 -27.29 -31.02
N LYS A 53 23.04 -27.06 -31.46
CA LYS A 53 22.67 -26.48 -32.78
C LYS A 53 21.17 -26.15 -32.93
N GLN A 54 20.89 -24.88 -33.21
CA GLN A 54 19.79 -24.32 -34.02
C GLN A 54 20.46 -23.29 -34.96
N PRO A 55 20.00 -23.03 -36.21
CA PRO A 55 18.72 -22.33 -36.46
C PRO A 55 18.03 -22.58 -37.85
N ARG A 56 16.96 -21.80 -38.05
CA ARG A 56 15.89 -21.71 -39.09
C ARG A 56 16.26 -21.51 -40.58
N HIS A 57 15.19 -21.54 -41.40
CA HIS A 57 14.85 -20.78 -42.66
C HIS A 57 14.90 -21.60 -43.97
N LEU A 58 13.98 -21.59 -44.98
CA LEU A 58 12.89 -20.70 -45.46
C LEU A 58 11.88 -21.43 -46.40
N LEU A 59 10.66 -20.85 -46.50
CA LEU A 59 9.75 -20.64 -47.66
C LEU A 59 9.52 -21.75 -48.72
N THR A 60 8.25 -22.12 -48.93
CA THR A 60 7.57 -21.89 -50.24
C THR A 60 6.03 -21.92 -50.14
N THR A 61 5.42 -21.01 -50.89
CA THR A 61 4.00 -20.66 -51.12
C THR A 61 3.26 -21.61 -52.07
N SER A 62 1.96 -21.87 -51.86
CA SER A 62 0.87 -21.67 -52.85
C SER A 62 -0.51 -22.15 -52.34
N LEU A 63 -1.55 -21.37 -52.67
CA LEU A 63 -3.01 -21.60 -52.58
C LEU A 63 -3.58 -21.70 -54.03
N PRO A 64 -4.89 -21.92 -54.29
CA PRO A 64 -5.67 -23.18 -54.31
C PRO A 64 -6.32 -23.42 -55.71
N PRO A 65 -7.24 -24.41 -55.93
CA PRO A 65 -8.68 -24.15 -55.75
C PRO A 65 -9.55 -25.36 -55.27
N ALA A 66 -10.80 -25.02 -54.94
CA ALA A 66 -11.90 -25.74 -54.25
C ALA A 66 -12.65 -26.82 -55.10
N PRO A 67 -13.88 -27.28 -54.73
CA PRO A 67 -14.45 -27.74 -53.44
C PRO A 67 -15.13 -29.14 -53.56
N GLN A 68 -15.06 -30.02 -52.56
CA GLN A 68 -15.98 -31.17 -52.48
C GLN A 68 -16.56 -31.41 -51.08
N GLN A 69 -17.85 -31.08 -51.00
CA GLN A 69 -18.97 -31.64 -50.25
C GLN A 69 -18.83 -32.15 -48.81
N LEU A 70 -19.60 -31.46 -47.97
CA LEU A 70 -20.01 -31.74 -46.60
C LEU A 70 -20.55 -33.17 -46.39
N ALA A 71 -19.88 -33.95 -45.54
CA ALA A 71 -20.50 -35.05 -44.81
C ALA A 71 -21.01 -34.52 -43.45
N GLN A 72 -22.33 -34.56 -43.27
CA GLN A 72 -23.02 -34.13 -42.06
C GLN A 72 -22.83 -35.17 -40.94
N LEU A 73 -22.24 -34.74 -39.81
CA LEU A 73 -22.26 -35.48 -38.55
C LEU A 73 -23.45 -35.00 -37.69
N PRO A 74 -24.18 -35.89 -37.01
CA PRO A 74 -25.42 -35.55 -36.34
C PRO A 74 -25.19 -34.66 -35.11
N LEU A 75 -25.81 -33.48 -35.13
CA LEU A 75 -25.95 -32.55 -34.00
C LEU A 75 -26.66 -33.24 -32.84
N LYS A 76 -25.90 -33.55 -31.79
CA LYS A 76 -26.43 -33.92 -30.47
C LYS A 76 -27.19 -32.70 -29.93
N ARG A 77 -28.53 -32.72 -30.05
CA ARG A 77 -29.42 -31.72 -29.43
C ARG A 77 -29.09 -31.64 -27.95
N LYS A 78 -28.59 -30.47 -27.51
CA LYS A 78 -28.57 -30.12 -26.09
C LYS A 78 -30.00 -30.20 -25.58
N ALA A 79 -30.17 -30.91 -24.47
CA ALA A 79 -31.41 -30.90 -23.71
C ALA A 79 -31.81 -29.46 -23.38
N PRO A 80 -33.11 -29.16 -23.27
CA PRO A 80 -33.57 -27.84 -22.83
C PRO A 80 -32.96 -27.52 -21.46
N PRO A 81 -32.63 -26.25 -21.17
CA PRO A 81 -32.13 -25.86 -19.87
C PRO A 81 -33.16 -26.28 -18.81
N SER A 82 -32.71 -27.10 -17.87
CA SER A 82 -33.43 -27.38 -16.63
C SER A 82 -33.88 -26.06 -16.02
N ALA A 83 -35.11 -26.03 -15.53
CA ALA A 83 -35.70 -24.88 -14.85
C ALA A 83 -34.72 -24.34 -13.79
N ALA A 84 -34.37 -23.05 -13.96
CA ALA A 84 -33.63 -22.17 -13.07
C ALA A 84 -33.29 -22.73 -11.67
N ASP A 85 -31.99 -22.91 -11.42
CA ASP A 85 -31.42 -22.92 -10.09
C ASP A 85 -31.78 -21.59 -9.41
N LYS A 86 -32.85 -21.58 -8.61
CA LYS A 86 -33.09 -20.48 -7.66
C LYS A 86 -31.94 -20.55 -6.66
N VAL A 87 -31.04 -19.57 -6.69
CA VAL A 87 -29.98 -19.50 -5.68
C VAL A 87 -30.67 -19.21 -4.35
N ASP A 88 -30.53 -20.12 -3.39
CA ASP A 88 -30.98 -19.84 -2.03
C ASP A 88 -30.13 -18.69 -1.48
N LEU A 89 -30.72 -17.49 -1.45
CA LEU A 89 -30.06 -16.26 -1.04
C LEU A 89 -29.47 -16.36 0.36
N ALA A 90 -30.16 -17.02 1.29
CA ALA A 90 -29.70 -17.16 2.67
C ALA A 90 -28.47 -18.07 2.76
N SER A 91 -28.41 -19.13 1.96
CA SER A 91 -27.24 -20.01 1.89
C SER A 91 -26.08 -19.35 1.15
N TRP A 92 -26.37 -18.57 0.10
CA TRP A 92 -25.35 -17.80 -0.61
C TRP A 92 -24.75 -16.69 0.27
N GLU A 93 -25.57 -16.02 1.08
CA GLU A 93 -25.14 -15.01 2.04
C GLU A 93 -24.19 -15.61 3.09
N ASP A 94 -24.58 -16.73 3.70
CA ASP A 94 -23.76 -17.46 4.67
C ASP A 94 -22.41 -17.88 4.07
N GLU A 95 -22.44 -18.48 2.88
CA GLU A 95 -21.23 -18.91 2.16
C GLU A 95 -20.35 -17.71 1.79
N SER A 96 -20.94 -16.62 1.30
CA SER A 96 -20.18 -15.43 0.88
C SER A 96 -19.50 -14.76 2.05
N ILE A 97 -20.18 -14.58 3.19
CA ILE A 97 -19.60 -13.99 4.40
C ILE A 97 -18.49 -14.89 4.93
N THR A 98 -18.73 -16.21 4.98
CA THR A 98 -17.74 -17.22 5.39
C THR A 98 -16.48 -17.12 4.54
N GLN A 99 -16.61 -17.05 3.22
CA GLN A 99 -15.46 -16.98 2.31
C GLN A 99 -14.73 -15.63 2.36
N ILE A 100 -15.47 -14.51 2.47
CA ILE A 100 -14.87 -13.18 2.49
C ILE A 100 -14.09 -12.94 3.78
N PHE A 101 -14.68 -13.22 4.94
CA PHE A 101 -14.01 -13.02 6.23
C PHE A 101 -13.17 -14.23 6.68
N LYS A 102 -13.29 -15.40 6.05
CA LYS A 102 -12.60 -16.63 6.50
C LYS A 102 -12.95 -16.97 7.96
N VAL A 103 -14.23 -16.84 8.31
CA VAL A 103 -14.77 -17.12 9.65
C VAL A 103 -15.95 -18.05 9.60
N THR A 104 -16.22 -18.76 10.68
CA THR A 104 -17.42 -19.58 10.86
C THR A 104 -17.88 -19.58 12.31
N LEU A 105 -19.19 -19.71 12.53
CA LEU A 105 -19.78 -19.94 13.86
C LEU A 105 -19.92 -21.43 14.18
N ASN A 106 -19.69 -22.34 13.22
CA ASN A 106 -19.89 -23.77 13.42
C ASN A 106 -18.55 -24.50 13.54
N ARG A 107 -18.29 -25.09 14.72
CA ARG A 107 -17.05 -25.84 15.01
C ARG A 107 -16.72 -26.91 13.96
N SER A 108 -17.70 -27.72 13.57
CA SER A 108 -17.51 -28.82 12.62
C SER A 108 -17.12 -28.35 11.21
N THR A 109 -17.47 -27.11 10.84
CA THR A 109 -17.06 -26.50 9.57
C THR A 109 -15.60 -26.08 9.61
N ALA A 110 -15.15 -25.50 10.74
CA ALA A 110 -13.75 -25.15 10.96
C ALA A 110 -12.85 -26.40 10.94
N GLU A 111 -13.21 -27.44 11.70
CA GLU A 111 -12.47 -28.72 11.76
C GLU A 111 -12.31 -29.35 10.37
N ARG A 112 -13.36 -29.35 9.55
CA ARG A 112 -13.32 -29.88 8.18
C ARG A 112 -12.39 -29.10 7.25
N SER A 113 -12.25 -27.80 7.50
CA SER A 113 -11.33 -26.93 6.75
C SER A 113 -9.90 -26.94 7.31
N ASN A 114 -9.60 -27.79 8.31
CA ASN A 114 -8.35 -27.73 9.09
C ASN A 114 -8.10 -26.33 9.67
N TYR A 115 -9.16 -25.66 10.12
CA TYR A 115 -9.13 -24.31 10.68
C TYR A 115 -8.59 -23.20 9.74
N ASP A 116 -8.64 -23.39 8.41
CA ASP A 116 -8.54 -22.29 7.43
C ASP A 116 -9.71 -21.30 7.60
N LEU A 117 -10.89 -21.82 7.98
CA LEU A 117 -11.99 -21.01 8.47
C LEU A 117 -11.90 -20.91 10.00
N VAL A 118 -11.75 -19.68 10.49
CA VAL A 118 -11.57 -19.40 11.92
C VAL A 118 -12.91 -19.53 12.64
N TRP A 119 -12.97 -20.41 13.63
CA TRP A 119 -14.15 -20.58 14.47
C TRP A 119 -14.21 -19.51 15.55
N LEU A 120 -15.27 -18.69 15.54
CA LEU A 120 -15.48 -17.61 16.51
C LEU A 120 -16.27 -18.11 17.73
N LYS A 121 -15.64 -18.93 18.58
CA LYS A 121 -16.27 -19.58 19.74
C LYS A 121 -16.98 -18.61 20.70
N SER A 122 -16.33 -17.51 21.06
CA SER A 122 -16.89 -16.53 21.99
C SER A 122 -18.15 -15.87 21.42
N LEU A 123 -18.11 -15.49 20.14
CA LEU A 123 -19.24 -14.86 19.45
C LEU A 123 -20.40 -15.85 19.24
N GLU A 124 -20.10 -17.12 18.93
CA GLU A 124 -21.12 -18.18 18.84
C GLU A 124 -21.90 -18.30 20.17
N SER A 125 -21.17 -18.35 21.29
CA SER A 125 -21.76 -18.48 22.63
C SER A 125 -22.60 -17.27 23.01
N GLU A 126 -22.13 -16.06 22.67
CA GLU A 126 -22.85 -14.80 22.88
C GLU A 126 -24.16 -14.76 22.08
N LEU A 127 -24.11 -15.07 20.78
CA LEU A 127 -25.29 -15.09 19.90
C LEU A 127 -26.34 -16.11 20.35
N LEU A 128 -25.92 -17.31 20.78
CA LEU A 128 -26.82 -18.32 21.34
C LEU A 128 -27.50 -17.82 22.61
N SER A 129 -26.77 -17.10 23.47
CA SER A 129 -27.34 -16.53 24.71
C SER A 129 -28.37 -15.43 24.45
N GLU A 130 -28.21 -14.68 23.36
CA GLU A 130 -29.16 -13.65 22.90
C GLU A 130 -30.38 -14.24 22.17
N GLY A 131 -30.39 -15.56 21.92
CA GLY A 131 -31.45 -16.24 21.16
C GLY A 131 -31.38 -16.01 19.65
N TYR A 132 -30.23 -15.56 19.13
CA TYR A 132 -29.98 -15.46 17.69
C TYR A 132 -29.82 -16.87 17.11
N GLY A 133 -30.63 -17.23 16.10
CA GLY A 133 -30.56 -18.54 15.47
C GLY A 133 -30.86 -19.69 16.43
N GLN A 134 -32.13 -19.78 16.87
CA GLN A 134 -32.67 -20.66 17.94
C GLN A 134 -32.28 -22.17 17.89
N ALA A 135 -31.64 -22.66 16.83
CA ALA A 135 -30.96 -23.94 16.80
C ALA A 135 -29.75 -23.93 15.84
N PRO A 136 -28.63 -24.61 16.18
CA PRO A 136 -27.51 -24.80 15.27
C PRO A 136 -27.91 -25.64 14.03
N PRO A 137 -27.30 -25.40 12.86
CA PRO A 137 -26.16 -24.50 12.63
C PRO A 137 -26.58 -23.03 12.53
N LEU A 138 -25.86 -22.16 13.25
CA LEU A 138 -26.02 -20.72 13.10
C LEU A 138 -25.57 -20.32 11.69
N ARG A 139 -26.39 -19.52 11.01
CA ARG A 139 -26.06 -18.95 9.70
C ARG A 139 -25.53 -17.54 9.89
N LEU A 140 -24.50 -17.20 9.12
CA LEU A 140 -24.00 -15.84 9.03
C LEU A 140 -24.99 -14.99 8.23
N SER A 141 -25.23 -13.77 8.70
CA SER A 141 -26.08 -12.81 7.99
C SER A 141 -25.51 -11.40 8.05
N GLY A 142 -26.03 -10.55 7.17
CA GLY A 142 -25.71 -9.14 7.05
C GLY A 142 -25.90 -8.34 8.34
N GLU A 143 -26.72 -8.82 9.27
CA GLU A 143 -27.02 -8.14 10.54
C GLU A 143 -25.87 -8.22 11.54
N ILE A 144 -25.05 -9.28 11.49
CA ILE A 144 -23.97 -9.53 12.45
C ILE A 144 -22.57 -9.26 11.87
N LEU A 145 -22.46 -8.66 10.68
CA LEU A 145 -21.18 -8.44 10.00
C LEU A 145 -20.14 -7.68 10.84
N ASP A 146 -20.56 -6.63 11.54
CA ASP A 146 -19.67 -5.83 12.38
C ASP A 146 -19.12 -6.66 13.55
N ARG A 147 -20.00 -7.38 14.26
CA ARG A 147 -19.62 -8.30 15.34
C ARG A 147 -18.69 -9.41 14.85
N LEU A 148 -18.96 -9.99 13.67
CA LEU A 148 -18.12 -11.02 13.06
C LEU A 148 -16.71 -10.49 12.76
N LEU A 149 -16.62 -9.30 12.16
CA LEU A 149 -15.35 -8.70 11.82
C LEU A 149 -14.56 -8.34 13.08
N ILE A 150 -15.17 -7.64 14.04
CA ILE A 150 -14.54 -7.28 15.32
C ILE A 150 -14.03 -8.53 16.04
N ALA A 151 -14.87 -9.55 16.23
CA ALA A 151 -14.48 -10.77 16.92
C ALA A 151 -13.30 -11.48 16.24
N ARG A 152 -13.16 -11.36 14.91
CA ARG A 152 -12.02 -11.89 14.17
C ARG A 152 -10.77 -11.02 14.29
N LEU A 153 -10.91 -9.71 14.37
CA LEU A 153 -9.80 -8.76 14.54
C LEU A 153 -9.24 -8.75 15.96
N GLU A 154 -10.07 -9.06 16.96
CA GLU A 154 -9.66 -9.17 18.38
C GLU A 154 -8.84 -10.43 18.69
N LEU A 155 -8.75 -11.38 17.76
CA LEU A 155 -7.97 -12.60 17.96
C LEU A 155 -6.48 -12.32 17.91
N ASP A 156 -5.79 -12.67 18.99
CA ASP A 156 -4.33 -12.66 19.07
C ASP A 156 -3.80 -14.10 18.93
N PRO A 157 -3.01 -14.42 17.88
CA PRO A 157 -2.36 -15.72 17.72
C PRO A 157 -1.46 -16.10 18.92
N HIS A 158 -0.91 -15.11 19.64
CA HIS A 158 0.01 -15.32 20.75
C HIS A 158 -0.71 -15.35 22.12
N ALA A 159 -2.04 -15.20 22.16
CA ALA A 159 -2.78 -15.29 23.40
C ALA A 159 -2.71 -16.70 23.96
N MET A 160 -2.38 -16.82 25.26
CA MET A 160 -2.49 -18.10 25.96
C MET A 160 -3.96 -18.38 26.28
N SER A 161 -4.43 -19.57 25.91
CA SER A 161 -5.78 -20.05 26.24
C SER A 161 -5.70 -21.40 26.93
N ASP A 162 -6.39 -21.54 28.06
CA ASP A 162 -6.56 -22.81 28.78
C ASP A 162 -7.66 -23.71 28.15
N ASP A 163 -8.36 -23.19 27.15
CA ASP A 163 -9.45 -23.87 26.47
C ASP A 163 -8.92 -24.78 25.35
N LEU A 164 -8.85 -26.08 25.66
CA LEU A 164 -8.30 -27.12 24.76
C LEU A 164 -8.96 -27.14 23.38
N ASP A 165 -10.22 -26.74 23.26
CA ASP A 165 -10.93 -26.70 21.99
C ASP A 165 -10.58 -25.46 21.16
N TYR A 166 -10.05 -24.42 21.79
CA TYR A 166 -9.73 -23.14 21.17
C TYR A 166 -8.25 -23.00 20.82
N VAL A 167 -7.37 -23.74 21.50
CA VAL A 167 -5.93 -23.81 21.16
C VAL A 167 -5.68 -24.11 19.68
N PRO A 168 -6.38 -25.06 19.01
CA PRO A 168 -6.18 -25.32 17.58
C PRO A 168 -6.56 -24.13 16.69
N VAL A 169 -7.53 -23.31 17.11
CA VAL A 169 -7.96 -22.11 16.36
C VAL A 169 -6.87 -21.06 16.41
N LEU A 170 -6.30 -20.79 17.59
CA LEU A 170 -5.22 -19.81 17.74
C LEU A 170 -3.96 -20.25 16.99
N ALA A 171 -3.62 -21.54 17.05
CA ALA A 171 -2.46 -22.10 16.36
C ALA A 171 -2.60 -22.14 14.83
N SER A 172 -3.82 -22.04 14.27
CA SER A 172 -4.03 -21.98 12.81
C SER A 172 -3.95 -20.56 12.26
N LEU A 173 -4.00 -19.54 13.12
CA LEU A 173 -3.90 -18.14 12.69
C LEU A 173 -2.47 -17.85 12.21
N PRO A 174 -2.29 -17.09 11.12
CA PRO A 174 -0.94 -16.74 10.68
C PRO A 174 -0.24 -15.79 11.65
N ASP A 175 0.86 -16.24 12.27
CA ASP A 175 1.59 -15.52 13.34
C ASP A 175 2.10 -14.11 12.98
N GLN A 176 2.35 -13.86 11.69
CA GLN A 176 3.00 -12.64 11.19
C GLN A 176 2.08 -11.75 10.33
N MET A 177 0.80 -12.11 10.26
CA MET A 177 -0.19 -11.39 9.48
C MET A 177 -0.71 -10.19 10.26
N THR A 178 -0.64 -9.02 9.65
CA THR A 178 -1.19 -7.80 10.26
C THR A 178 -2.69 -7.73 10.03
N ILE A 179 -3.38 -6.91 10.83
CA ILE A 179 -4.80 -6.61 10.62
C ILE A 179 -5.03 -5.96 9.25
N PHE A 180 -4.14 -5.07 8.82
CA PHE A 180 -4.25 -4.45 7.50
C PHE A 180 -4.17 -5.49 6.38
N GLU A 181 -3.20 -6.42 6.43
CA GLU A 181 -3.10 -7.52 5.46
C GLU A 181 -4.37 -8.38 5.47
N TYR A 182 -4.92 -8.68 6.64
CA TYR A 182 -6.20 -9.40 6.74
C TYR A 182 -7.35 -8.66 6.07
N LEU A 183 -7.48 -7.36 6.30
CA LEU A 183 -8.53 -6.53 5.71
C LEU A 183 -8.35 -6.39 4.20
N VAL A 184 -7.12 -6.25 3.70
CA VAL A 184 -6.81 -6.29 2.27
C VAL A 184 -7.19 -7.64 1.68
N GLY A 185 -6.88 -8.75 2.36
CA GLY A 185 -7.30 -10.09 1.96
C GLY A 185 -8.83 -10.22 1.86
N CYS A 186 -9.56 -9.67 2.83
CA CYS A 186 -11.03 -9.60 2.79
C CYS A 186 -11.52 -8.80 1.59
N TRP A 187 -10.93 -7.63 1.33
CA TRP A 187 -11.26 -6.78 0.19
C TRP A 187 -10.99 -7.47 -1.17
N LYS A 188 -9.88 -8.21 -1.30
CA LYS A 188 -9.57 -9.00 -2.50
C LYS A 188 -10.60 -10.10 -2.74
N ARG A 189 -10.93 -10.87 -1.69
CA ARG A 189 -11.96 -11.92 -1.76
C ARG A 189 -13.35 -11.34 -2.06
N LEU A 190 -13.67 -10.18 -1.50
CA LEU A 190 -14.90 -9.43 -1.78
C LEU A 190 -14.98 -9.03 -3.26
N ASN A 191 -13.90 -8.49 -3.83
CA ASN A 191 -13.87 -8.11 -5.26
C ASN A 191 -13.99 -9.34 -6.17
N LYS A 192 -13.40 -10.47 -5.79
CA LYS A 192 -13.60 -11.74 -6.50
C LYS A 192 -15.07 -12.18 -6.44
N ALA A 193 -15.69 -12.18 -5.26
CA ALA A 193 -17.09 -12.53 -5.08
C ALA A 193 -18.03 -11.60 -5.89
N ARG A 194 -17.74 -10.30 -5.93
CA ARG A 194 -18.47 -9.33 -6.76
C ARG A 194 -18.36 -9.66 -8.26
N ASN A 195 -17.14 -9.95 -8.74
CA ASN A 195 -16.92 -10.32 -10.14
C ASN A 195 -17.61 -11.63 -10.52
N GLU A 196 -17.66 -12.59 -9.59
CA GLU A 196 -18.39 -13.85 -9.78
C GLU A 196 -19.91 -13.64 -9.78
N LEU A 197 -20.42 -12.78 -8.91
CA LEU A 197 -21.84 -12.42 -8.86
C LEU A 197 -22.32 -11.78 -10.17
N LEU A 198 -21.51 -10.89 -10.76
CA LEU A 198 -21.79 -10.24 -12.04
C LEU A 198 -21.91 -11.22 -13.22
N ARG A 199 -21.38 -12.44 -13.07
CA ARG A 199 -21.49 -13.50 -14.09
C ARG A 199 -22.75 -14.37 -13.96
N LYS A 200 -23.49 -14.26 -12.85
CA LYS A 200 -24.71 -15.06 -12.58
C LYS A 200 -25.96 -14.37 -13.16
N ASN A 201 -27.06 -15.12 -13.32
CA ASN A 201 -28.37 -14.64 -13.76
C ASN A 201 -29.45 -15.28 -12.87
N PRO A 202 -30.00 -14.56 -11.86
CA PRO A 202 -31.02 -13.53 -12.13
C PRO A 202 -30.84 -12.17 -11.40
N VAL A 203 -31.36 -11.10 -12.01
CA VAL A 203 -31.15 -9.67 -11.65
C VAL A 203 -31.57 -9.30 -10.22
N LYS A 204 -32.65 -9.87 -9.67
CA LYS A 204 -33.14 -9.50 -8.33
C LYS A 204 -32.24 -10.01 -7.21
N GLU A 205 -31.78 -11.24 -7.33
CA GLU A 205 -30.85 -11.86 -6.39
C GLU A 205 -29.50 -11.15 -6.44
N ILE A 206 -29.06 -10.74 -7.63
CA ILE A 206 -27.86 -9.91 -7.83
C ILE A 206 -27.98 -8.57 -7.10
N GLN A 207 -29.16 -7.92 -7.13
CA GLN A 207 -29.33 -6.65 -6.43
C GLN A 207 -29.21 -6.80 -4.91
N GLN A 208 -29.88 -7.78 -4.30
CA GLN A 208 -29.79 -8.02 -2.86
C GLN A 208 -28.37 -8.42 -2.45
N ALA A 209 -27.75 -9.33 -3.21
CA ALA A 209 -26.36 -9.71 -3.04
C ALA A 209 -25.41 -8.52 -3.15
N SER A 210 -25.65 -7.60 -4.09
CA SER A 210 -24.82 -6.40 -4.26
C SER A 210 -24.92 -5.45 -3.05
N VAL A 211 -26.10 -5.32 -2.42
CA VAL A 211 -26.29 -4.51 -1.22
C VAL A 211 -25.49 -5.08 -0.04
N LEU A 212 -25.52 -6.42 0.13
CA LEU A 212 -24.71 -7.08 1.15
C LEU A 212 -23.21 -6.87 0.89
N LEU A 213 -22.74 -7.12 -0.34
CA LEU A 213 -21.33 -6.93 -0.69
C LEU A 213 -20.87 -5.48 -0.52
N GLU A 214 -21.74 -4.50 -0.78
CA GLU A 214 -21.44 -3.09 -0.54
C GLU A 214 -21.36 -2.78 0.97
N LYS A 215 -22.25 -3.36 1.79
CA LYS A 215 -22.16 -3.26 3.26
C LYS A 215 -20.85 -3.85 3.77
N ILE A 216 -20.43 -5.01 3.27
CA ILE A 216 -19.14 -5.63 3.59
C ILE A 216 -17.97 -4.76 3.14
N ARG A 217 -18.02 -4.18 1.92
CA ARG A 217 -16.98 -3.25 1.43
C ARG A 217 -16.80 -2.09 2.39
N ASN A 218 -17.89 -1.39 2.69
CA ASN A 218 -17.87 -0.21 3.56
C ASN A 218 -17.27 -0.56 4.92
N LEU A 219 -17.61 -1.72 5.47
CA LEU A 219 -17.07 -2.20 6.73
C LEU A 219 -15.55 -2.46 6.64
N VAL A 220 -15.12 -3.28 5.68
CA VAL A 220 -13.69 -3.63 5.48
C VAL A 220 -12.84 -2.38 5.25
N ILE A 221 -13.30 -1.46 4.40
CA ILE A 221 -12.59 -0.22 4.09
C ILE A 221 -12.54 0.73 5.30
N SER A 222 -13.63 0.80 6.08
CA SER A 222 -13.65 1.60 7.32
C SER A 222 -12.62 1.09 8.31
N TYR A 223 -12.62 -0.21 8.61
CA TYR A 223 -11.62 -0.79 9.53
C TYR A 223 -10.19 -0.73 8.97
N ALA A 224 -10.02 -0.79 7.64
CA ALA A 224 -8.70 -0.63 7.03
C ALA A 224 -8.18 0.80 7.24
N GLY A 225 -9.01 1.82 7.02
CA GLY A 225 -8.64 3.21 7.29
C GLY A 225 -8.42 3.49 8.77
N LEU A 226 -9.26 2.95 9.66
CA LEU A 226 -9.08 3.06 11.11
C LEU A 226 -7.78 2.40 11.58
N ASN A 227 -7.43 1.22 11.05
CA ASN A 227 -6.15 0.57 11.36
C ASN A 227 -4.94 1.38 10.86
N LEU A 228 -5.06 2.11 9.75
CA LEU A 228 -4.00 3.03 9.29
C LEU A 228 -3.84 4.24 10.24
N GLN A 229 -4.93 4.70 10.85
CA GLN A 229 -4.94 5.84 11.78
C GLN A 229 -4.48 5.45 13.20
N ASP A 230 -4.99 4.33 13.72
CA ASP A 230 -4.66 3.76 15.02
C ASP A 230 -4.35 2.26 14.90
N PRO A 231 -3.09 1.90 14.62
CA PRO A 231 -2.67 0.50 14.48
C PRO A 231 -2.77 -0.30 15.78
N GLY A 232 -2.89 0.37 16.93
CA GLY A 232 -3.00 -0.25 18.25
C GLY A 232 -4.42 -0.63 18.66
N MET A 233 -5.42 -0.38 17.79
CA MET A 233 -6.83 -0.69 18.03
C MET A 233 -7.09 -2.19 18.25
N PHE A 234 -6.28 -3.06 17.63
CA PHE A 234 -6.40 -4.52 17.71
C PHE A 234 -5.02 -5.19 17.89
N PRO A 235 -4.94 -6.47 18.31
CA PRO A 235 -3.66 -7.17 18.49
C PRO A 235 -2.86 -7.29 17.20
N GLN A 236 -1.62 -6.80 17.19
CA GLN A 236 -0.71 -6.86 16.04
C GLN A 236 0.46 -7.82 16.29
N PRO A 237 1.03 -8.43 15.24
CA PRO A 237 2.24 -9.25 15.36
C PRO A 237 3.45 -8.43 15.80
N GLN A 238 4.32 -9.02 16.62
CA GLN A 238 5.53 -8.36 17.11
C GLN A 238 6.59 -8.26 16.00
N GLY A 239 7.30 -7.12 15.94
CA GLY A 239 8.43 -6.91 15.02
C GLY A 239 8.07 -6.59 13.57
N ARG A 240 6.80 -6.34 13.26
CA ARG A 240 6.33 -5.89 11.94
C ARG A 240 6.04 -4.40 11.96
N ASP A 241 6.39 -3.65 10.91
CA ASP A 241 5.92 -2.27 10.80
C ASP A 241 4.45 -2.27 10.41
N VAL A 242 3.64 -1.61 11.24
CA VAL A 242 2.18 -1.51 11.14
C VAL A 242 1.75 -0.06 10.84
N GLY A 243 0.49 0.11 10.44
CA GLY A 243 -0.12 1.41 10.18
C GLY A 243 0.23 1.98 8.81
N PRO A 244 0.53 3.28 8.69
CA PRO A 244 0.71 3.93 7.38
C PRO A 244 1.80 3.28 6.51
N SER A 245 2.83 2.70 7.14
CA SER A 245 3.95 2.02 6.48
C SER A 245 3.47 0.83 5.63
N GLU A 246 2.38 0.19 6.02
CA GLU A 246 1.81 -0.97 5.32
C GLU A 246 1.24 -0.59 3.94
N LEU A 247 0.74 0.63 3.79
CA LEU A 247 0.29 1.18 2.51
C LEU A 247 1.43 1.85 1.71
N VAL A 248 2.49 2.33 2.38
CA VAL A 248 3.68 2.85 1.70
C VAL A 248 4.40 1.75 0.91
N ARG A 249 4.55 0.53 1.47
CA ARG A 249 5.22 -0.60 0.80
C ARG A 249 4.66 -0.92 -0.61
N PRO A 250 3.33 -1.11 -0.81
CA PRO A 250 2.79 -1.35 -2.15
C PRO A 250 2.91 -0.13 -3.07
N LEU A 251 2.86 1.11 -2.54
CA LEU A 251 3.11 2.32 -3.33
C LEU A 251 4.55 2.37 -3.89
N LEU A 252 5.53 1.99 -3.08
CA LEU A 252 6.93 1.88 -3.51
C LEU A 252 7.14 0.76 -4.56
N SER A 253 6.28 -0.25 -4.55
CA SER A 253 6.36 -1.40 -5.45
C SER A 253 5.74 -1.14 -6.83
N LEU A 254 5.13 0.04 -7.05
CA LEU A 254 4.51 0.41 -8.34
C LEU A 254 5.53 0.65 -9.45
N SER A 255 6.75 1.06 -9.12
CA SER A 255 7.77 1.29 -10.13
C SER A 255 8.46 -0.03 -10.50
N ALA A 256 8.29 -0.47 -11.75
CA ALA A 256 8.96 -1.66 -12.26
C ALA A 256 10.50 -1.59 -12.23
N LEU A 257 11.06 -0.38 -12.08
CA LEU A 257 12.51 -0.13 -12.00
C LEU A 257 13.04 -0.04 -10.57
N SER A 258 12.16 0.01 -9.55
CA SER A 258 12.55 0.11 -8.14
C SER A 258 12.53 -1.22 -7.41
N SER A 259 12.14 -2.31 -8.07
CA SER A 259 12.16 -3.65 -7.48
C SER A 259 13.57 -4.23 -7.57
N PRO A 260 14.40 -4.20 -6.50
CA PRO A 260 15.42 -5.22 -6.40
C PRO A 260 14.70 -6.57 -6.37
N LEU A 261 15.39 -7.64 -6.76
CA LEU A 261 14.95 -9.03 -6.67
C LEU A 261 14.69 -9.47 -5.21
N ALA A 262 13.85 -8.74 -4.47
CA ALA A 262 13.38 -9.10 -3.16
C ALA A 262 12.49 -10.32 -3.36
N SER A 263 13.09 -11.47 -3.14
CA SER A 263 12.49 -12.79 -3.06
C SER A 263 11.56 -12.91 -1.85
N THR A 264 10.63 -11.99 -1.69
CA THR A 264 9.47 -12.18 -0.83
C THR A 264 8.37 -12.65 -1.76
N SER A 265 8.02 -13.94 -1.66
CA SER A 265 6.80 -14.46 -2.29
C SER A 265 5.67 -13.46 -2.00
N PRO A 266 4.91 -13.00 -3.01
CA PRO A 266 3.78 -12.12 -2.75
C PRO A 266 2.92 -12.84 -1.71
N THR A 267 2.77 -12.24 -0.52
CA THR A 267 1.76 -12.70 0.40
C THR A 267 0.43 -12.48 -0.32
N ASP A 268 -0.43 -13.49 -0.38
CA ASP A 268 -1.72 -13.40 -1.10
C ASP A 268 -2.57 -12.19 -0.63
N ASN A 269 -2.28 -11.70 0.57
CA ASN A 269 -2.94 -10.60 1.27
C ASN A 269 -2.27 -9.21 1.07
N ALA A 270 -1.21 -9.09 0.28
CA ALA A 270 -0.66 -7.80 -0.11
C ALA A 270 -1.39 -7.21 -1.34
N LEU A 271 -1.38 -5.87 -1.45
CA LEU A 271 -1.89 -5.15 -2.62
C LEU A 271 -0.94 -5.30 -3.81
N ASN A 272 -1.45 -5.81 -4.92
CA ASN A 272 -0.72 -5.84 -6.19
C ASN A 272 -0.78 -4.47 -6.89
N PRO A 273 0.13 -4.15 -7.82
CA PRO A 273 0.15 -2.86 -8.50
C PRO A 273 -1.17 -2.44 -9.16
N THR A 274 -1.93 -3.40 -9.71
CA THR A 274 -3.25 -3.15 -10.33
C THR A 274 -4.38 -2.94 -9.32
N GLU A 275 -4.15 -3.29 -8.06
CA GLU A 275 -5.13 -3.25 -6.97
C GLU A 275 -4.98 -1.98 -6.11
N VAL A 276 -3.81 -1.33 -6.14
CA VAL A 276 -3.52 -0.13 -5.36
C VAL A 276 -4.51 0.99 -5.69
N GLU A 277 -4.69 1.33 -6.96
CA GLU A 277 -5.57 2.44 -7.36
C GLU A 277 -7.05 2.20 -6.98
N PRO A 278 -7.67 1.03 -7.28
CA PRO A 278 -9.02 0.73 -6.81
C PRO A 278 -9.17 0.77 -5.28
N PHE A 279 -8.17 0.31 -4.54
CA PHE A 279 -8.21 0.35 -3.07
C PHE A 279 -8.14 1.79 -2.54
N LEU A 280 -7.31 2.65 -3.14
CA LEU A 280 -7.26 4.08 -2.83
C LEU A 280 -8.57 4.79 -3.19
N GLN A 281 -9.24 4.40 -4.29
CA GLN A 281 -10.57 4.92 -4.65
C GLN A 281 -11.60 4.59 -3.57
N ASP A 282 -11.65 3.35 -3.10
CA ASP A 282 -12.58 2.93 -2.05
C ASP A 282 -12.32 3.68 -0.74
N LEU A 283 -11.05 3.84 -0.33
CA LEU A 283 -10.68 4.64 0.84
C LEU A 283 -11.11 6.10 0.69
N ALA A 284 -10.84 6.72 -0.46
CA ALA A 284 -11.23 8.10 -0.71
C ALA A 284 -12.75 8.29 -0.70
N GLN A 285 -13.49 7.36 -1.30
CA GLN A 285 -14.95 7.39 -1.31
C GLN A 285 -15.53 7.27 0.10
N ARG A 286 -14.89 6.49 0.99
CA ARG A 286 -15.35 6.29 2.36
C ARG A 286 -15.06 7.47 3.28
N PHE A 287 -13.86 8.06 3.19
CA PHE A 287 -13.36 9.02 4.20
C PHE A 287 -13.40 10.49 3.76
N GLU A 288 -13.51 10.80 2.46
CA GLU A 288 -13.64 12.18 2.00
C GLU A 288 -14.97 12.86 2.44
N PRO A 289 -16.14 12.21 2.41
CA PRO A 289 -17.41 12.86 2.80
C PRO A 289 -17.42 13.41 4.24
N ASP A 290 -16.70 12.72 5.14
CA ASP A 290 -16.56 13.10 6.54
C ASP A 290 -15.33 14.00 6.79
N ASN A 291 -14.57 14.33 5.74
CA ASN A 291 -13.30 15.08 5.79
C ASN A 291 -12.25 14.42 6.72
N GLU A 292 -12.27 13.09 6.83
CA GLU A 292 -11.36 12.29 7.65
C GLU A 292 -10.19 11.71 6.82
N ILE A 293 -10.21 11.87 5.50
CA ILE A 293 -9.15 11.34 4.63
C ILE A 293 -7.76 11.89 5.01
N ASP A 294 -7.69 13.10 5.56
CA ASP A 294 -6.45 13.77 5.96
C ASP A 294 -5.78 13.02 7.12
N SER A 295 -6.56 12.52 8.09
CA SER A 295 -6.03 11.73 9.21
C SER A 295 -5.68 10.30 8.82
N VAL A 296 -6.38 9.73 7.84
CA VAL A 296 -6.15 8.34 7.37
C VAL A 296 -4.94 8.28 6.42
N LEU A 297 -4.93 9.09 5.37
CA LEU A 297 -3.94 9.02 4.29
C LEU A 297 -2.85 10.10 4.36
N GLY A 298 -3.04 11.17 5.14
CA GLY A 298 -2.01 12.19 5.35
C GLY A 298 -0.70 11.61 5.91
N PRO A 299 -0.72 10.73 6.93
CA PRO A 299 0.48 10.04 7.41
C PRO A 299 1.16 9.17 6.34
N VAL A 300 0.39 8.53 5.45
CA VAL A 300 0.91 7.72 4.34
C VAL A 300 1.63 8.62 3.33
N ALA A 301 1.00 9.72 2.92
CA ALA A 301 1.61 10.70 2.02
C ALA A 301 2.89 11.30 2.61
N ARG A 302 2.89 11.61 3.91
CA ARG A 302 4.07 12.10 4.64
C ARG A 302 5.19 11.05 4.63
N GLN A 303 4.93 9.81 5.03
CA GLN A 303 5.96 8.77 5.04
C GLN A 303 6.55 8.52 3.65
N LEU A 304 5.72 8.61 2.60
CA LEU A 304 6.17 8.46 1.21
C LEU A 304 7.06 9.64 0.77
N LEU A 305 6.63 10.88 1.00
CA LEU A 305 7.35 12.08 0.53
C LEU A 305 8.55 12.47 1.38
N PHE A 306 8.66 11.94 2.60
CA PHE A 306 9.84 12.08 3.47
C PHE A 306 10.64 10.78 3.60
N HIS A 307 10.44 9.83 2.67
CA HIS A 307 11.16 8.57 2.67
C HIS A 307 12.67 8.78 2.46
N GLU A 308 13.49 7.93 3.09
CA GLU A 308 14.96 8.00 3.03
C GLU A 308 15.52 8.00 1.60
N SER A 309 14.82 7.37 0.65
CA SER A 309 15.20 7.32 -0.76
C SER A 309 15.34 8.68 -1.44
N LEU A 310 14.73 9.74 -0.89
CA LEU A 310 14.83 11.09 -1.44
C LEU A 310 16.01 11.91 -0.88
N VAL A 311 16.63 11.43 0.20
CA VAL A 311 17.75 12.13 0.88
C VAL A 311 19.09 11.39 0.76
N ARG A 312 19.10 10.23 0.11
CA ARG A 312 20.29 9.41 -0.20
C ARG A 312 21.34 10.22 -0.96
N PRO A 313 22.62 10.28 -0.54
CA PRO A 313 23.67 11.09 -1.17
C PRO A 313 23.84 10.87 -2.68
N GLU A 314 23.50 9.68 -3.16
CA GLU A 314 23.54 9.28 -4.56
C GLU A 314 22.54 10.05 -5.44
N GLY A 315 21.47 10.56 -4.83
CA GLY A 315 20.42 11.32 -5.48
C GLY A 315 19.81 10.57 -6.66
N ILE A 316 19.59 11.28 -7.77
CA ILE A 316 19.02 10.66 -8.99
C ILE A 316 20.05 9.91 -9.84
N GLY A 317 21.35 10.04 -9.50
CA GLY A 317 22.46 9.37 -10.18
C GLY A 317 22.84 8.03 -9.54
N GLY A 318 22.17 7.63 -8.47
CA GLY A 318 22.35 6.33 -7.83
C GLY A 318 21.94 5.18 -8.74
N GLY A 319 22.57 4.01 -8.51
CA GLY A 319 22.21 2.77 -9.20
C GLY A 319 20.84 2.24 -8.77
N ASP A 320 20.40 2.55 -7.55
CA ASP A 320 19.07 2.24 -7.06
C ASP A 320 18.09 3.32 -7.57
N SER A 321 17.20 2.93 -8.49
CA SER A 321 16.14 3.82 -8.98
C SER A 321 15.01 4.01 -7.95
N SER A 322 15.35 4.01 -6.66
CA SER A 322 14.42 4.01 -5.52
C SER A 322 13.59 5.29 -5.45
N TRP A 323 14.13 6.44 -5.87
CA TRP A 323 13.35 7.68 -6.00
C TRP A 323 12.20 7.57 -7.01
N ARG A 324 12.33 6.72 -8.05
CA ARG A 324 11.25 6.49 -9.02
C ARG A 324 10.06 5.76 -8.39
N ALA A 325 10.31 4.92 -7.39
CA ALA A 325 9.27 4.30 -6.57
C ALA A 325 8.39 5.36 -5.92
N ILE A 326 9.03 6.37 -5.32
CA ILE A 326 8.35 7.47 -4.63
C ILE A 326 7.50 8.26 -5.61
N VAL A 327 8.08 8.59 -6.78
CA VAL A 327 7.36 9.31 -7.83
C VAL A 327 6.13 8.52 -8.30
N SER A 328 6.26 7.23 -8.58
CA SER A 328 5.12 6.38 -8.98
C SER A 328 4.07 6.25 -7.88
N GLY A 329 4.48 6.13 -6.62
CA GLY A 329 3.58 6.13 -5.48
C GLY A 329 2.79 7.44 -5.35
N VAL A 330 3.45 8.59 -5.52
CA VAL A 330 2.80 9.90 -5.49
C VAL A 330 1.86 10.09 -6.67
N GLU A 331 2.27 9.67 -7.88
CA GLU A 331 1.40 9.65 -9.06
C GLU A 331 0.11 8.84 -8.82
N ALA A 332 0.22 7.68 -8.17
CA ALA A 332 -0.94 6.86 -7.81
C ALA A 332 -1.82 7.46 -6.71
N LEU A 333 -1.24 8.19 -5.75
CA LEU A 333 -2.03 8.91 -4.75
C LEU A 333 -2.80 10.06 -5.42
N VAL A 334 -2.12 10.91 -6.19
CA VAL A 334 -2.75 12.11 -6.78
C VAL A 334 -3.67 11.79 -7.96
N SER A 335 -3.63 10.58 -8.53
CA SER A 335 -4.60 10.16 -9.56
C SER A 335 -6.03 10.16 -9.02
N ILE A 336 -6.20 9.99 -7.70
CA ILE A 336 -7.49 10.08 -7.03
C ILE A 336 -7.74 11.54 -6.64
N LYS A 337 -8.77 12.15 -7.25
CA LYS A 337 -9.08 13.58 -7.10
C LYS A 337 -9.16 14.04 -5.63
N SER A 338 -9.84 13.30 -4.76
CA SER A 338 -9.98 13.66 -3.34
C SER A 338 -8.63 13.62 -2.60
N ILE A 339 -7.78 12.66 -2.92
CA ILE A 339 -6.43 12.55 -2.36
C ILE A 339 -5.55 13.71 -2.85
N ALA A 340 -5.65 14.09 -4.13
CA ALA A 340 -4.95 15.25 -4.66
C ALA A 340 -5.35 16.57 -3.98
N VAL A 341 -6.63 16.74 -3.62
CA VAL A 341 -7.10 17.88 -2.83
C VAL A 341 -6.56 17.80 -1.40
N MET A 342 -6.64 16.63 -0.76
CA MET A 342 -6.11 16.39 0.59
C MET A 342 -4.63 16.80 0.71
N PHE A 343 -3.80 16.52 -0.29
CA PHE A 343 -2.39 16.95 -0.31
C PHE A 343 -2.23 18.44 0.00
N THR A 344 -3.12 19.29 -0.54
CA THR A 344 -3.06 20.74 -0.35
C THR A 344 -3.60 21.22 0.99
N ARG A 345 -4.35 20.38 1.72
CA ARG A 345 -4.88 20.66 3.06
C ARG A 345 -3.87 20.35 4.17
N LEU A 346 -2.88 19.49 3.90
CA LEU A 346 -1.86 19.10 4.87
C LEU A 346 -0.99 20.29 5.27
N THR A 347 -0.66 20.37 6.57
CA THR A 347 0.12 21.47 7.14
C THR A 347 1.51 21.63 6.52
N GLU A 348 2.08 20.52 6.06
CA GLU A 348 3.38 20.43 5.42
C GLU A 348 3.34 20.87 3.96
N TRP A 349 2.18 21.05 3.33
CA TRP A 349 2.10 21.50 1.94
C TRP A 349 2.84 22.82 1.73
N ASN A 350 2.56 23.80 2.57
CA ASN A 350 3.20 25.12 2.56
C ASN A 350 3.49 25.59 4.01
N PRO A 351 4.61 25.12 4.61
CA PRO A 351 4.90 25.38 6.01
C PRO A 351 5.17 26.88 6.27
N PRO A 352 4.47 27.52 7.23
CA PRO A 352 4.55 28.97 7.42
C PRO A 352 5.90 29.47 7.93
N HIS A 353 6.68 28.59 8.57
CA HIS A 353 7.98 28.92 9.18
C HIS A 353 9.18 28.52 8.29
N ALA A 354 8.95 28.08 7.06
CA ALA A 354 10.05 27.72 6.18
C ALA A 354 10.83 28.94 5.69
N THR A 355 12.15 28.79 5.67
CA THR A 355 13.10 29.71 5.06
C THR A 355 13.43 29.27 3.64
N GLY A 356 14.04 30.13 2.84
CA GLY A 356 14.44 29.77 1.46
C GLY A 356 15.39 28.57 1.36
N ALA A 357 16.11 28.23 2.44
CA ALA A 357 16.97 27.04 2.50
C ALA A 357 16.27 25.81 3.09
N SER A 358 15.26 25.98 3.95
CA SER A 358 14.57 24.86 4.61
C SER A 358 13.29 24.43 3.89
N ILE A 359 12.74 25.27 3.00
CA ILE A 359 11.51 24.93 2.26
C ILE A 359 11.64 23.64 1.45
N GLU A 360 12.81 23.37 0.88
CA GLU A 360 13.10 22.14 0.12
C GLU A 360 13.16 20.87 0.99
N MET A 361 13.21 21.02 2.31
CA MET A 361 13.28 19.91 3.28
C MET A 361 12.03 19.81 4.15
N LEU A 362 11.30 20.91 4.34
CA LEU A 362 10.14 20.97 5.24
C LEU A 362 8.82 20.91 4.48
N SER A 363 8.76 21.40 3.23
CA SER A 363 7.53 21.32 2.46
C SER A 363 7.31 19.90 1.94
N MET A 364 6.05 19.52 1.80
CA MET A 364 5.67 18.17 1.43
C MET A 364 6.21 17.76 0.05
N MET A 365 6.22 18.67 -0.93
CA MET A 365 6.82 18.43 -2.25
C MET A 365 8.31 18.76 -2.31
N GLY A 366 8.87 19.35 -1.26
CA GLY A 366 10.25 19.84 -1.20
C GLY A 366 11.27 18.75 -1.53
N PRO A 367 11.27 17.60 -0.83
CA PRO A 367 12.23 16.53 -1.06
C PRO A 367 12.27 16.03 -2.52
N LEU A 368 11.10 15.89 -3.15
CA LEU A 368 11.01 15.53 -4.57
C LEU A 368 11.52 16.63 -5.50
N CYS A 369 11.18 17.89 -5.22
CA CYS A 369 11.60 19.03 -6.03
C CYS A 369 13.10 19.37 -5.87
N ARG A 370 13.73 18.96 -4.76
CA ARG A 370 15.17 19.14 -4.48
C ARG A 370 16.05 18.24 -5.34
N LEU A 371 15.54 17.09 -5.77
CA LEU A 371 16.29 16.12 -6.57
C LEU A 371 16.89 16.78 -7.81
N GLY A 372 18.19 16.55 -8.04
CA GLY A 372 18.93 17.21 -9.09
C GLY A 372 20.32 16.60 -9.31
N VAL A 373 21.15 17.31 -10.07
CA VAL A 373 22.50 16.84 -10.47
C VAL A 373 23.61 17.83 -10.11
N PHE A 374 23.28 18.89 -9.36
CA PHE A 374 24.25 19.92 -9.00
C PHE A 374 25.16 19.44 -7.87
N SER A 375 26.47 19.60 -8.07
CA SER A 375 27.51 19.04 -7.19
C SER A 375 27.50 19.61 -5.77
N ARG A 376 26.95 20.81 -5.57
CA ARG A 376 26.86 21.44 -4.25
C ARG A 376 25.91 20.65 -3.33
N GLU A 377 24.80 20.19 -3.88
CA GLU A 377 23.79 19.43 -3.15
C GLU A 377 23.99 17.91 -3.29
N TRP A 378 24.60 17.46 -4.40
CA TRP A 378 24.74 16.05 -4.79
C TRP A 378 26.19 15.74 -5.23
N SER A 379 27.15 15.81 -4.31
CA SER A 379 28.58 15.62 -4.62
C SER A 379 28.91 14.23 -5.18
N TYR A 380 28.20 13.20 -4.73
CA TYR A 380 28.37 11.82 -5.20
C TYR A 380 28.20 11.68 -6.72
N ILE A 381 27.28 12.46 -7.31
CA ILE A 381 27.05 12.47 -8.75
C ILE A 381 28.30 13.00 -9.47
N ALA A 382 28.93 14.05 -8.95
CA ALA A 382 30.15 14.58 -9.54
C ALA A 382 31.31 13.58 -9.47
N GLU A 383 31.47 12.89 -8.35
CA GLU A 383 32.50 11.86 -8.15
C GLU A 383 32.28 10.65 -9.06
N THR A 384 31.04 10.19 -9.19
CA THR A 384 30.70 9.00 -9.99
C THR A 384 30.75 9.30 -11.49
N TYR A 385 30.08 10.36 -11.93
CA TYR A 385 29.92 10.68 -13.35
C TYR A 385 31.07 11.52 -13.91
N PHE A 386 31.95 12.09 -13.09
CA PHE A 386 33.05 12.95 -13.57
C PHE A 386 34.39 12.74 -12.83
N SER A 387 34.63 11.57 -12.23
CA SER A 387 35.94 11.19 -11.68
C SER A 387 37.05 11.24 -12.74
N GLU A 388 38.23 11.71 -12.33
CA GLU A 388 39.44 11.81 -13.16
C GLU A 388 39.21 12.48 -14.53
N PRO A 389 38.70 13.73 -14.57
CA PRO A 389 38.29 14.39 -15.82
C PRO A 389 39.42 14.51 -16.84
N SER A 390 40.68 14.57 -16.38
CA SER A 390 41.87 14.62 -17.24
C SER A 390 42.17 13.31 -17.99
N LYS A 391 41.59 12.18 -17.57
CA LYS A 391 41.79 10.86 -18.20
C LYS A 391 40.59 10.39 -19.04
N ARG A 392 39.46 11.11 -18.99
CA ARG A 392 38.23 10.73 -19.72
C ARG A 392 38.23 11.26 -21.15
N SER A 393 37.69 10.46 -22.07
CA SER A 393 37.47 10.92 -23.44
C SER A 393 36.33 11.93 -23.48
N ARG A 394 36.31 12.80 -24.51
CA ARG A 394 35.18 13.72 -24.73
C ARG A 394 33.86 12.99 -24.90
N SER A 395 33.89 11.84 -25.58
CA SER A 395 32.71 10.98 -25.79
C SER A 395 32.11 10.47 -24.48
N ASP A 396 32.95 10.08 -23.51
CA ASP A 396 32.48 9.58 -22.22
C ASP A 396 31.83 10.69 -21.38
N ILE A 397 32.39 11.90 -21.45
CA ILE A 397 31.85 13.09 -20.79
C ILE A 397 30.49 13.47 -21.40
N GLU A 398 30.38 13.47 -22.72
CA GLU A 398 29.12 13.74 -23.43
C GLU A 398 28.04 12.71 -23.12
N SER A 399 28.41 11.43 -23.06
CA SER A 399 27.52 10.33 -22.65
C SER A 399 27.01 10.52 -21.22
N SER A 400 27.90 10.89 -20.28
CA SER A 400 27.54 11.17 -18.88
C SER A 400 26.56 12.34 -18.78
N TYR A 401 26.80 13.43 -19.51
CA TYR A 401 25.87 14.56 -19.59
C TYR A 401 24.52 14.16 -20.20
N ALA A 402 24.51 13.36 -21.26
CA ALA A 402 23.27 12.91 -21.91
C ALA A 402 22.41 12.07 -20.95
N SER A 403 23.04 11.14 -20.21
CA SER A 403 22.37 10.30 -19.21
C SER A 403 21.76 11.11 -18.07
N LEU A 404 22.55 12.02 -17.47
CA LEU A 404 22.07 12.88 -16.38
C LEU A 404 20.93 13.81 -16.84
N ARG A 405 21.05 14.42 -18.02
CA ARG A 405 19.99 15.25 -18.60
C ARG A 405 18.72 14.44 -18.87
N GLY A 406 18.84 13.23 -19.39
CA GLY A 406 17.71 12.33 -19.61
C GLY A 406 16.98 12.03 -18.31
N THR A 407 17.72 11.74 -17.25
CA THR A 407 17.17 11.46 -15.91
C THR A 407 16.47 12.67 -15.30
N VAL A 408 17.10 13.86 -15.34
CA VAL A 408 16.49 15.11 -14.89
C VAL A 408 15.22 15.43 -15.67
N LYS A 409 15.24 15.26 -17.01
CA LYS A 409 14.07 15.49 -17.85
C LYS A 409 12.92 14.55 -17.49
N SER A 410 13.22 13.28 -17.23
CA SER A 410 12.22 12.30 -16.76
C SER A 410 11.60 12.73 -15.43
N LEU A 411 12.42 13.11 -14.45
CA LEU A 411 11.94 13.62 -13.17
C LEU A 411 11.04 14.86 -13.35
N GLN A 412 11.49 15.84 -14.14
CA GLN A 412 10.73 17.06 -14.41
C GLN A 412 9.39 16.78 -15.10
N SER A 413 9.33 15.82 -16.03
CA SER A 413 8.07 15.39 -16.65
C SER A 413 7.11 14.77 -15.64
N SER A 414 7.58 13.92 -14.72
CA SER A 414 6.74 13.38 -13.65
C SER A 414 6.29 14.46 -12.66
N LEU A 415 7.19 15.35 -12.21
CA LEU A 415 6.83 16.46 -11.34
C LEU A 415 5.77 17.36 -11.98
N PHE A 416 5.91 17.67 -13.27
CA PHE A 416 4.90 18.41 -14.02
C PHE A 416 3.56 17.66 -14.03
N SER A 417 3.56 16.35 -14.29
CA SER A 417 2.36 15.52 -14.26
C SER A 417 1.67 15.58 -12.90
N ILE A 418 2.42 15.37 -11.82
CA ILE A 418 1.91 15.42 -10.43
C ILE A 418 1.28 16.77 -10.12
N PHE A 419 2.01 17.88 -10.32
CA PHE A 419 1.46 19.22 -10.05
C PHE A 419 0.28 19.55 -10.95
N ASN A 420 0.32 19.19 -12.24
CA ASN A 420 -0.79 19.42 -13.17
C ASN A 420 -2.04 18.65 -12.75
N THR A 421 -1.90 17.43 -12.24
CA THR A 421 -3.02 16.65 -11.69
C THR A 421 -3.61 17.32 -10.45
N ILE A 422 -2.77 17.77 -9.50
CA ILE A 422 -3.23 18.51 -8.30
C ILE A 422 -3.96 19.80 -8.69
N VAL A 423 -3.40 20.60 -9.60
CA VAL A 423 -4.00 21.86 -10.10
C VAL A 423 -5.37 21.64 -10.79
N ARG A 424 -5.57 20.46 -11.38
CA ARG A 424 -6.82 20.09 -12.05
C ARG A 424 -7.84 19.46 -11.10
N ALA A 425 -7.44 19.06 -9.90
CA ALA A 425 -8.30 18.40 -8.95
C ALA A 425 -9.44 19.34 -8.48
N SER A 426 -9.10 20.57 -8.04
CA SER A 426 -10.07 21.60 -7.67
C SER A 426 -9.51 23.02 -7.83
N PRO A 427 -10.37 24.07 -7.85
CA PRO A 427 -9.93 25.46 -7.80
C PRO A 427 -9.09 25.78 -6.56
N GLU A 428 -9.45 25.23 -5.40
CA GLU A 428 -8.74 25.43 -4.13
C GLU A 428 -7.35 24.81 -4.20
N ALA A 429 -7.23 23.59 -4.74
CA ALA A 429 -5.94 22.93 -4.93
C ALA A 429 -5.03 23.72 -5.90
N ARG A 430 -5.62 24.32 -6.95
CA ARG A 430 -4.89 25.22 -7.85
C ARG A 430 -4.32 26.43 -7.12
N GLU A 431 -5.15 27.13 -6.34
CA GLU A 431 -4.70 28.30 -5.57
C GLU A 431 -3.62 27.91 -4.54
N ALA A 432 -3.75 26.74 -3.91
CA ALA A 432 -2.74 26.23 -2.98
C ALA A 432 -1.40 25.93 -3.66
N VAL A 433 -1.40 25.42 -4.90
CA VAL A 433 -0.18 25.23 -5.70
C VAL A 433 0.44 26.59 -6.09
N LEU A 434 -0.39 27.55 -6.49
CA LEU A 434 0.07 28.90 -6.82
C LEU A 434 0.68 29.60 -5.61
N GLU A 435 0.04 29.53 -4.45
CA GLU A 435 0.56 30.10 -3.20
C GLU A 435 1.85 29.42 -2.76
N TYR A 436 1.96 28.10 -2.91
CA TYR A 436 3.20 27.38 -2.64
C TYR A 436 4.36 27.91 -3.50
N PHE A 437 4.17 28.02 -4.83
CA PHE A 437 5.19 28.59 -5.71
C PHE A 437 5.48 30.06 -5.42
N ALA A 438 4.46 30.86 -5.10
CA ALA A 438 4.63 32.26 -4.70
C ALA A 438 5.48 32.39 -3.42
N THR A 439 5.26 31.52 -2.43
CA THR A 439 6.08 31.44 -1.21
C THR A 439 7.53 31.07 -1.53
N VAL A 440 7.77 30.03 -2.34
CA VAL A 440 9.12 29.62 -2.76
C VAL A 440 9.87 30.77 -3.44
N ILE A 441 9.19 31.52 -4.33
CA ILE A 441 9.76 32.68 -5.02
C ILE A 441 10.07 33.81 -4.03
N ARG A 442 9.12 34.19 -3.16
CA ARG A 442 9.30 35.25 -2.15
C ARG A 442 10.51 34.99 -1.26
N LEU A 443 10.64 33.76 -0.77
CA LEU A 443 11.74 33.37 0.12
C LEU A 443 13.12 33.41 -0.58
N ASN A 444 13.14 33.37 -1.92
CA ASN A 444 14.36 33.27 -2.72
C ASN A 444 14.65 34.48 -3.63
N VAL A 445 13.94 35.61 -3.48
CA VAL A 445 14.16 36.84 -4.28
C VAL A 445 15.63 37.28 -4.29
N LYS A 446 16.35 37.11 -3.18
CA LYS A 446 17.77 37.47 -3.06
C LYS A 446 18.72 36.60 -3.92
N ARG A 447 18.28 35.43 -4.41
CA ARG A 447 19.09 34.60 -5.33
C ARG A 447 19.30 35.29 -6.68
N ALA A 448 18.34 36.08 -7.14
CA ALA A 448 18.47 36.90 -8.35
C ALA A 448 19.44 38.09 -8.15
N GLY A 449 19.53 38.63 -6.94
CA GLY A 449 20.36 39.80 -6.61
C GLY A 449 21.87 39.51 -6.43
N ARG A 450 22.26 38.23 -6.32
CA ARG A 450 23.66 37.84 -6.03
C ARG A 450 24.57 37.80 -7.27
N ALA A 451 24.06 38.13 -8.46
CA ALA A 451 24.82 38.23 -9.69
C ALA A 451 25.34 39.65 -10.02
N SER A 452 25.10 40.67 -9.19
CA SER A 452 25.33 42.08 -9.59
C SER A 452 26.31 42.92 -8.75
N TYR A 453 27.04 42.37 -7.76
CA TYR A 453 27.93 43.21 -6.92
C TYR A 453 29.40 42.78 -6.78
N SER A 454 29.78 41.57 -7.20
CA SER A 454 31.20 41.13 -7.16
C SER A 454 31.92 41.22 -8.52
N SER A 455 31.19 41.24 -9.65
CA SER A 455 31.80 41.30 -10.98
C SER A 455 31.90 42.72 -11.57
N VAL A 456 31.23 43.72 -10.98
CA VAL A 456 31.26 45.10 -11.47
C VAL A 456 32.40 45.92 -10.82
N ARG A 457 32.85 45.57 -9.61
CA ARG A 457 34.00 46.26 -8.97
C ARG A 457 35.35 45.85 -9.54
N GLN A 458 35.52 44.64 -10.06
CA GLN A 458 36.78 44.23 -10.70
C GLN A 458 37.00 44.82 -12.11
N PHE A 459 35.97 45.40 -12.72
CA PHE A 459 36.10 46.10 -14.01
C PHE A 459 36.39 47.60 -13.87
N HIS A 460 36.01 48.21 -12.74
CA HIS A 460 36.20 49.65 -12.53
C HIS A 460 37.59 50.00 -11.95
N ASP A 461 38.24 49.07 -11.24
CA ASP A 461 39.60 49.27 -10.67
C ASP A 461 40.73 48.90 -11.65
N LYS A 462 40.42 48.52 -12.89
CA LYS A 462 41.42 48.27 -13.95
C LYS A 462 41.43 49.32 -15.07
N LEU A 463 40.65 50.40 -14.92
CA LEU A 463 40.54 51.51 -15.87
C LEU A 463 40.64 52.89 -15.21
N ALA A 464 41.33 52.96 -14.06
CA ALA A 464 41.92 54.17 -13.50
C ALA A 464 43.41 53.89 -13.27
#